data_AF-A0A924NGX1-F1
#
_entry.id   AF-A0A924NGX1-F1
#
_cell.length_a   1.000
_cell.length_b   1.000
_cell.length_c   1.000
_cell.angle_alpha   90.00
_cell.angle_beta   90.00
_cell.angle_gamma   90.00
#
_symmetry.space_group_name_H-M   'P 1'
#
loop_
_entity.id
_entity.type
_entity.pdbx_description
1 polymer ?
#
loop_
_entity_poly.entity_id
_entity_poly.type
_entity_poly.pdbx_seq_one_letter_code
_entity_poly.pdbx_strand_id
1 'polypeptide(L)' 'QVLVHLVAEVHRHAGHADVVRELIDASAGLRAGGTNLPERDPQWWSSYRERLAQQA' A
#
# COMPACT_ATOMS: atom_id res chain seq x y z
N GLN A 1 4.58 -12.56 -27.05
CA GLN A 1 4.36 -12.60 -25.58
C GLN A 1 5.35 -11.74 -24.76
N VAL A 2 6.30 -11.01 -25.38
CA VAL A 2 7.31 -10.21 -24.64
C VAL A 2 6.71 -8.97 -23.95
N LEU A 3 5.87 -8.21 -24.65
CA LEU A 3 5.32 -6.95 -24.11
C LEU A 3 4.45 -7.14 -22.87
N VAL A 4 3.57 -8.15 -22.88
CA VAL A 4 2.70 -8.46 -21.73
C VAL A 4 3.54 -8.82 -20.50
N HIS A 5 4.61 -9.60 -20.69
CA HIS A 5 5.53 -9.96 -19.62
C HIS A 5 6.22 -8.73 -19.02
N LEU A 6 6.77 -7.84 -19.86
CA LEU A 6 7.41 -6.61 -19.39
C LEU A 6 6.44 -5.69 -18.63
N VAL A 7 5.20 -5.56 -19.09
CA VAL A 7 4.17 -4.77 -18.38
C VAL A 7 3.92 -5.34 -16.98
N ALA A 8 3.85 -6.66 -16.85
CA ALA A 8 3.66 -7.33 -15.57
C ALA A 8 4.87 -7.16 -14.63
N GLU A 9 6.10 -7.26 -15.16
CA GLU A 9 7.32 -7.03 -14.38
C GLU A 9 7.41 -5.58 -13.88
N VAL A 10 7.11 -4.60 -14.75
CA VAL A 10 7.11 -3.18 -14.36
C VAL A 10 6.08 -2.91 -13.27
N HIS A 11 4.87 -3.48 -13.37
CA HIS A 11 3.85 -3.33 -12.32
C HIS A 11 4.28 -3.91 -10.97
N ARG A 12 4.96 -5.07 -10.96
CA ARG A 12 5.49 -5.65 -9.72
C ARG A 12 6.54 -4.74 -9.08
N HIS A 13 7.49 -4.25 -9.86
CA HIS A 13 8.53 -3.35 -9.34
C HIS A 13 7.95 -2.01 -8.86
N ALA A 14 6.99 -1.46 -9.57
CA ALA A 14 6.30 -0.24 -9.14
C ALA A 14 5.56 -0.45 -7.81
N GLY A 15 4.88 -1.58 -7.63
CA GLY A 15 4.25 -1.94 -6.36
C GLY A 15 5.26 -2.09 -5.21
N HIS A 16 6.40 -2.73 -5.45
CA HIS A 16 7.47 -2.81 -4.44
C HIS A 16 8.04 -1.43 -4.07
N ALA A 17 8.22 -0.56 -5.07
CA ALA A 17 8.68 0.81 -4.83
C ALA A 17 7.65 1.63 -4.04
N ASP A 18 6.35 1.40 -4.24
CA ASP A 18 5.29 2.05 -3.48
C ASP A 18 5.32 1.64 -1.99
N VAL A 19 5.52 0.36 -1.68
CA VAL A 19 5.72 -0.11 -0.30
C VAL A 19 6.91 0.60 0.36
N VAL A 20 8.04 0.73 -0.36
CA VAL A 20 9.21 1.45 0.15
C VAL A 20 8.89 2.92 0.41
N ARG A 21 8.13 3.56 -0.49
CA ARG A 21 7.67 4.95 -0.33
C ARG A 21 6.81 5.12 0.93
N GLU A 22 5.81 4.26 1.13
CA GLU A 22 4.90 4.32 2.29
C GLU A 22 5.66 4.22 3.62
N LEU A 23 6.75 3.43 3.66
CA LEU A 23 7.61 3.32 4.84
C LEU A 23 8.44 4.58 5.10
N ILE A 24 8.79 5.34 4.05
CA ILE A 24 9.59 6.56 4.16
C ILE A 24 8.73 7.74 4.60
N ASP A 25 7.57 7.93 3.98
CA ASP A 25 6.72 9.11 4.19
C ASP A 25 5.57 8.88 5.19
N ALA A 26 5.41 7.64 5.68
CA ALA A 26 4.34 7.22 6.60
C ALA A 26 2.92 7.45 6.06
N SER A 27 2.76 7.70 4.76
CA SER A 27 1.48 7.78 4.08
C SER A 27 1.10 6.41 3.51
N ALA A 28 -0.19 6.17 3.31
CA ALA A 28 -0.69 4.94 2.70
C ALA A 28 -1.67 5.25 1.56
N GLY A 29 -1.66 4.40 0.54
CA GLY A 29 -2.59 4.45 -0.58
C GLY A 29 -2.01 5.02 -1.87
N LEU A 30 -2.78 4.87 -2.94
CA LEU A 30 -2.31 4.99 -4.32
C LEU A 30 -2.03 6.43 -4.79
N ARG A 31 -2.98 7.36 -4.60
CA ARG A 31 -2.84 8.77 -5.02
C ARG A 31 -3.87 9.69 -4.37
N ALA A 32 -3.66 11.00 -4.48
CA ALA A 32 -4.64 12.01 -4.11
C ALA A 32 -5.96 11.79 -4.87
N GLY A 33 -7.09 11.79 -4.16
CA GLY A 33 -8.42 11.57 -4.72
C GLY A 33 -8.78 10.11 -5.04
N GLY A 34 -7.89 9.16 -4.75
CA GLY A 34 -8.15 7.73 -4.94
C GLY A 34 -7.09 6.89 -4.24
N THR A 35 -7.30 6.62 -2.95
CA THR A 35 -6.33 5.92 -2.11
C THR A 35 -6.29 4.42 -2.35
N ASN A 36 -7.35 3.83 -2.93
CA ASN A 36 -7.54 2.38 -3.00
C ASN A 36 -7.49 1.69 -1.62
N LEU A 37 -7.78 2.45 -0.56
CA LEU A 37 -7.92 1.95 0.80
C LEU A 37 -9.40 1.82 1.15
N PRO A 38 -9.77 0.88 2.04
CA PRO A 38 -11.11 0.83 2.60
C PRO A 38 -11.52 2.17 3.24
N GLU A 39 -12.78 2.57 3.03
CA GLU A 39 -13.37 3.75 3.65
C GLU A 39 -13.55 3.53 5.16
N ARG A 40 -12.49 3.80 5.91
CA ARG A 40 -12.43 3.70 7.38
C ARG A 40 -11.78 4.97 7.93
N ASP A 41 -12.27 5.42 9.08
CA ASP A 41 -11.68 6.58 9.75
C ASP A 41 -10.27 6.27 10.31
N PRO A 42 -9.47 7.29 10.64
CA PRO A 42 -8.13 7.10 11.18
C PRO A 42 -8.07 6.30 12.50
N GLN A 43 -9.10 6.41 13.36
CA GLN A 43 -9.14 5.74 14.66
C GLN A 43 -9.31 4.23 14.49
N TRP A 44 -10.12 3.80 13.52
CA TRP A 44 -10.28 2.40 13.17
C TRP A 44 -8.94 1.78 12.77
N TRP A 45 -8.15 2.48 11.95
CA TRP A 45 -6.83 2.01 11.52
C TRP A 45 -5.82 1.91 12.65
N SER A 46 -5.77 2.89 13.56
CA SER A 46 -4.85 2.85 14.71
C SER A 46 -5.18 1.67 15.63
N SER A 47 -6.46 1.49 15.99
CA SER A 47 -6.89 0.36 16.83
C SER A 47 -6.67 -0.99 16.17
N TYR A 48 -6.86 -1.09 14.84
CA TYR A 48 -6.57 -2.31 14.10
C TYR A 48 -5.08 -2.67 14.16
N ARG A 49 -4.20 -1.70 13.95
CA ARG A 49 -2.74 -1.89 14.02
C ARG A 49 -2.28 -2.29 15.42
N GLU A 50 -2.80 -1.66 16.47
CA GLU A 50 -2.50 -2.02 17.86
C GLU A 50 -2.88 -3.47 18.16
N ARG A 51 -4.08 -3.88 17.75
CA ARG A 51 -4.55 -5.26 17.93
C ARG A 51 -3.68 -6.27 17.19
N LEU A 52 -3.23 -5.95 15.96
CA LEU A 52 -2.29 -6.80 15.23
C LEU A 52 -0.93 -6.89 15.93
N ALA A 53 -0.40 -5.77 16.43
CA ALA A 53 0.89 -5.74 17.11
C ALA A 53 0.90 -6.57 18.41
N GLN A 54 -0.24 -6.71 19.09
CA GLN A 54 -0.37 -7.57 20.28
C GLN A 54 -0.39 -9.07 19.96
N GLN A 55 -0.59 -9.44 18.70
CA GLN A 55 -0.65 -10.84 18.23
C GLN A 55 0.64 -11.30 17.55
N ALA A 56 1.60 -10.38 17.35
CA ALA A 56 2.91 -10.66 16.77
C ALA A 56 3.95 -10.96 17.87
#